data_AF-A0A250WS95-F1
#
_entry.id   AF-A0A250WS95-F1
#
_cell.length_a   1.000
_cell.length_b   1.000
_cell.length_c   1.000
_cell.angle_alpha   90.00
_cell.angle_beta   90.00
_cell.angle_gamma   90.00
#
_symmetry.space_group_name_H-M   'P 1'
#
loop_
_entity.id
_entity.type
_entity.pdbx_description
1 polymer ?
#
loop_
_entity_poly.entity_id
_entity_poly.type
_entity_poly.pdbx_seq_one_letter_code
_entity_poly.pdbx_strand_id
1 'polypeptide(L)'
;MISVLFGQILKWPYNVTWLDVGLNEWGYMIRKGINCDVGVQSFFISPSDSDLCNVLCPDLPSDWNASAHVDVDYIPYLCCIDFTYPYFTGGWSIMSQVNKNSATINYVQVFFQSDVVTTIAVSVICCFFTAHLIWLIERTQFGKSALLTNPKEGFNPKYLDGLRDGMWFASNTILNGIVCPEKTIITTLGRLVTSFWTLFGILATAYITSILSSTLTTNNLSGSLLLTAQDIAGLTVCMQHGFGSAFFANQFPGIGVQQVLLPTVFDCYPLVNNGSVQAVFDVREQSITWFQAGNASGLMISLVLAAQGYGMMMPKKWVYEDHLNEAILIWTTADANYSGLCRVTTQSRVVIDRLAFLL
;
A
#
# COMPACT_ATOMS: atom_id res chain seq x y z
N MET A 1 25.07 -4.64 -1.69
CA MET A 1 24.99 -6.03 -1.19
C MET A 1 26.20 -6.92 -1.54
N ILE A 2 26.60 -7.07 -2.80
CA ILE A 2 27.63 -8.04 -3.24
C ILE A 2 28.97 -7.88 -2.52
N SER A 3 29.38 -6.64 -2.28
CA SER A 3 30.58 -6.34 -1.50
C SER A 3 30.53 -6.83 -0.06
N VAL A 4 29.34 -6.87 0.54
CA VAL A 4 29.11 -7.39 1.90
C VAL A 4 29.12 -8.91 1.87
N LEU A 5 28.32 -9.53 0.99
CA LEU A 5 28.21 -10.98 0.92
C LEU A 5 29.54 -11.66 0.56
N PHE A 6 30.14 -11.27 -0.56
CA PHE A 6 31.38 -11.90 -1.04
C PHE A 6 32.62 -11.35 -0.33
N GLY A 7 32.65 -10.06 -0.02
CA GLY A 7 33.82 -9.42 0.59
C GLY A 7 33.91 -9.56 2.11
N GLN A 8 32.79 -9.43 2.84
CA GLN A 8 32.79 -9.39 4.30
C GLN A 8 32.43 -10.74 4.93
N ILE A 9 31.39 -11.41 4.41
CA ILE A 9 30.88 -12.67 4.97
C ILE A 9 31.72 -13.85 4.45
N LEU A 10 31.73 -14.06 3.14
CA LEU A 10 32.45 -15.17 2.52
C LEU A 10 33.96 -14.91 2.44
N LYS A 11 34.38 -13.63 2.34
CA LYS A 11 35.78 -13.21 2.13
C LYS A 11 36.41 -13.87 0.89
N TRP A 12 35.60 -14.11 -0.12
CA TRP A 12 36.01 -14.66 -1.39
C TRP A 12 36.52 -13.52 -2.27
N PRO A 13 37.71 -13.61 -2.87
CA PRO A 13 38.10 -12.64 -3.88
C PRO A 13 37.19 -12.80 -5.10
N TYR A 14 36.51 -11.71 -5.47
CA TYR A 14 35.55 -11.66 -6.57
C TYR A 14 35.95 -10.56 -7.55
N ASN A 15 35.57 -10.72 -8.82
CA ASN A 15 35.68 -9.68 -9.82
C ASN A 15 34.30 -9.45 -10.42
N VAL A 16 33.89 -8.18 -10.49
CA VAL A 16 32.61 -7.74 -11.06
C VAL A 16 32.81 -7.43 -12.53
N THR A 17 32.08 -8.12 -13.39
CA THR A 17 31.95 -7.71 -14.80
C THR A 17 30.53 -7.29 -15.07
N TRP A 18 30.38 -6.37 -16.02
CA TRP A 18 29.10 -5.88 -16.51
C TRP A 18 28.96 -6.39 -17.93
N LEU A 19 27.88 -7.12 -18.20
CA LEU A 19 27.57 -7.62 -19.54
C LEU A 19 26.33 -6.90 -20.04
N ASP A 20 26.46 -6.24 -21.19
CA ASP A 20 25.33 -5.62 -21.89
C ASP A 20 24.73 -6.67 -22.84
N VAL A 21 24.21 -7.77 -22.29
CA VAL A 21 23.57 -8.87 -23.03
C VAL A 21 22.13 -9.05 -22.56
N GLY A 22 21.31 -9.75 -23.34
CA GLY A 22 19.94 -10.07 -22.95
C GLY A 22 19.87 -10.97 -21.71
N LEU A 23 18.73 -10.98 -21.03
CA LEU A 23 18.57 -11.71 -19.77
C LEU A 23 18.75 -13.23 -19.95
N ASN A 24 18.12 -13.79 -20.98
CA ASN A 24 18.12 -15.21 -21.23
C ASN A 24 19.50 -15.64 -21.79
N GLU A 25 20.13 -14.79 -22.59
CA GLU A 25 21.53 -14.98 -23.02
C GLU A 25 22.47 -15.03 -21.81
N TRP A 26 22.34 -14.07 -20.90
CA TRP A 26 23.11 -14.00 -19.66
C TRP A 26 22.92 -15.24 -18.77
N GLY A 27 21.67 -15.68 -18.60
CA GLY A 27 21.37 -16.87 -17.81
C GLY A 27 22.00 -18.14 -18.40
N TYR A 28 22.01 -18.27 -19.73
CA TYR A 28 22.70 -19.38 -20.39
C TYR A 28 24.23 -19.33 -20.18
N MET A 29 24.83 -18.13 -20.23
CA MET A 29 26.26 -17.96 -19.96
C MET A 29 26.64 -18.40 -18.54
N ILE A 30 25.83 -18.03 -17.54
CA ILE A 30 26.01 -18.46 -16.14
C ILE A 30 25.92 -19.98 -16.04
N ARG A 31 24.88 -20.59 -16.64
CA ARG A 31 24.71 -22.05 -16.65
C ARG A 31 25.96 -22.78 -17.15
N LYS A 32 26.60 -22.27 -18.22
CA LYS A 32 27.80 -22.88 -18.81
C LYS A 32 29.11 -22.43 -18.15
N GLY A 33 29.07 -21.53 -17.16
CA GLY A 33 30.26 -20.95 -16.54
C GLY A 33 31.08 -20.09 -17.51
N ILE A 34 30.45 -19.54 -18.55
CA ILE A 34 31.12 -18.71 -19.55
C ILE A 34 31.16 -17.29 -19.00
N ASN A 35 32.36 -16.78 -18.74
CA ASN A 35 32.66 -15.45 -18.16
C ASN A 35 32.17 -15.22 -16.71
N CYS A 36 31.13 -15.92 -16.24
CA CYS A 36 30.47 -15.68 -14.95
C CYS A 36 30.17 -16.99 -14.21
N ASP A 37 30.47 -17.06 -12.91
CA ASP A 37 30.10 -18.20 -12.06
C ASP A 37 28.72 -17.99 -11.40
N VAL A 38 28.41 -16.74 -11.03
CA VAL A 38 27.16 -16.34 -10.38
C VAL A 38 26.64 -15.04 -10.99
N GLY A 39 25.32 -15.00 -11.23
CA GLY A 39 24.62 -13.80 -11.67
C GLY A 39 23.79 -13.17 -10.55
N VAL A 40 23.84 -11.85 -10.42
CA VAL A 40 22.96 -11.10 -9.51
C VAL A 40 21.94 -10.29 -10.30
N GLN A 41 20.67 -10.50 -9.99
CA GLN A 41 19.55 -9.92 -10.73
C GLN A 41 18.47 -9.35 -9.81
N SER A 42 17.74 -8.36 -10.33
CA SER A 42 16.65 -7.65 -9.68
C SER A 42 15.27 -8.34 -9.76
N PHE A 43 15.16 -9.53 -10.36
CA PHE A 43 13.88 -10.23 -10.42
C PHE A 43 14.11 -11.73 -10.52
N PHE A 44 13.40 -12.48 -9.68
CA PHE A 44 13.47 -13.93 -9.62
C PHE A 44 12.21 -14.54 -10.25
N ILE A 45 12.42 -15.53 -11.11
CA ILE A 45 11.45 -16.58 -11.37
C ILE A 45 12.11 -17.82 -10.81
N SER A 46 11.50 -18.45 -9.80
CA SER A 46 11.94 -19.79 -9.42
C SER A 46 11.60 -20.74 -10.56
N PRO A 47 12.56 -21.42 -11.19
CA PRO A 47 12.27 -22.59 -12.00
C PRO A 47 12.32 -23.86 -11.14
N SER A 48 12.27 -23.74 -9.81
CA SER A 48 12.25 -24.89 -8.92
C SER A 48 10.92 -25.62 -9.12
N ASP A 49 11.02 -26.84 -9.65
CA ASP A 49 9.94 -27.78 -9.94
C ASP A 49 9.11 -27.51 -11.20
N SER A 50 9.71 -27.79 -12.36
CA SER A 50 9.04 -28.19 -13.61
C SER A 50 8.36 -27.13 -14.50
N ASP A 51 8.42 -25.84 -14.19
CA ASP A 51 7.72 -24.82 -14.99
C ASP A 51 8.38 -24.43 -16.33
N LEU A 52 9.70 -24.62 -16.50
CA LEU A 52 10.39 -24.27 -17.76
C LEU A 52 10.92 -25.48 -18.55
N CYS A 53 11.22 -26.60 -17.90
CA CYS A 53 12.02 -27.65 -18.53
C CYS A 53 11.58 -29.06 -18.13
N ASN A 54 10.87 -29.73 -19.06
CA ASN A 54 10.56 -31.16 -19.00
C ASN A 54 11.67 -32.05 -19.60
N VAL A 55 12.82 -31.47 -19.99
CA VAL A 55 13.91 -32.14 -20.73
C VAL A 55 15.25 -31.99 -20.00
N LEU A 56 16.13 -32.99 -20.16
CA LEU A 56 17.54 -32.94 -19.74
C LEU A 56 18.25 -31.75 -20.39
N CYS A 57 19.05 -31.02 -19.60
CA CYS A 57 19.68 -29.73 -19.92
C CYS A 57 20.19 -29.63 -21.38
N PRO A 58 19.45 -28.95 -22.30
CA PRO A 58 19.84 -28.89 -23.71
C PRO A 58 20.99 -27.92 -23.92
N ASP A 59 21.92 -28.23 -24.83
CA ASP A 59 23.03 -27.35 -25.21
C ASP A 59 22.71 -26.61 -26.51
N LEU A 60 23.34 -25.45 -26.73
CA LEU A 60 23.19 -24.71 -27.98
C LEU A 60 23.70 -25.54 -29.19
N PRO A 61 23.00 -25.49 -30.34
CA PRO A 61 23.48 -26.08 -31.59
C PRO A 61 24.90 -25.62 -31.97
N SER A 62 25.69 -26.47 -32.63
CA SER A 62 27.07 -26.14 -33.02
C SER A 62 27.17 -25.02 -34.06
N ASP A 63 26.07 -24.73 -34.76
CA ASP A 63 25.90 -23.66 -35.75
C ASP A 63 25.20 -22.42 -35.19
N TRP A 64 24.93 -22.35 -33.88
CA TRP A 64 24.23 -21.22 -33.24
C TRP A 64 24.86 -19.87 -33.59
N ASN A 65 26.18 -19.75 -33.47
CA ASN A 65 26.89 -18.51 -33.77
C ASN A 65 26.94 -18.15 -35.27
N ALA A 66 26.43 -19.01 -36.17
CA ALA A 66 26.32 -18.71 -37.59
C ALA A 66 25.08 -17.86 -37.91
N SER A 67 24.12 -17.76 -36.99
CA SER A 67 22.87 -17.01 -37.14
C SER A 67 22.78 -15.88 -36.11
N ALA A 68 22.08 -14.79 -36.45
CA ALA A 68 21.77 -13.75 -35.47
C ALA A 68 20.60 -14.22 -34.58
N HIS A 69 20.81 -14.21 -33.27
CA HIS A 69 19.82 -14.62 -32.28
C HIS A 69 19.36 -13.43 -31.43
N VAL A 70 18.09 -13.46 -31.04
CA VAL A 70 17.50 -12.51 -30.08
C VAL A 70 17.41 -13.16 -28.70
N ASP A 71 17.33 -12.36 -27.65
CA ASP A 71 17.36 -12.86 -26.26
C ASP A 71 16.32 -13.97 -26.00
N VAL A 72 15.12 -13.85 -26.57
CA VAL A 72 14.06 -14.87 -26.43
C VAL A 72 14.43 -16.25 -26.98
N ASP A 73 15.40 -16.35 -27.89
CA ASP A 73 15.85 -17.62 -28.46
C ASP A 73 16.63 -18.47 -27.44
N TYR A 74 17.16 -17.85 -26.38
CA TYR A 74 17.90 -18.55 -25.32
C TYR A 74 17.00 -19.24 -24.30
N ILE A 75 15.71 -18.91 -24.25
CA ILE A 75 14.74 -19.43 -23.26
C ILE A 75 14.76 -20.97 -23.15
N PRO A 76 14.74 -21.76 -24.24
CA PRO A 76 14.75 -23.23 -24.15
C PRO A 76 16.03 -23.81 -23.55
N TYR A 77 17.11 -23.03 -23.50
CA TYR A 77 18.44 -23.44 -23.04
C TYR A 77 18.74 -22.98 -21.61
N LEU A 78 17.78 -22.40 -20.90
CA LEU A 78 17.93 -21.99 -19.50
C LEU A 78 17.74 -23.14 -18.50
N CYS A 79 17.42 -24.35 -18.97
CA CYS A 79 17.26 -25.52 -18.11
C CYS A 79 18.53 -25.79 -17.29
N CYS A 80 18.37 -26.23 -16.04
CA CYS A 80 19.48 -26.56 -15.13
C CYS A 80 20.26 -25.35 -14.60
N ILE A 81 19.54 -24.27 -14.37
CA ILE A 81 19.94 -23.16 -13.50
C ILE A 81 19.29 -23.37 -12.14
N ASP A 82 19.99 -22.99 -11.08
CA ASP A 82 19.50 -22.92 -9.71
C ASP A 82 19.61 -21.49 -9.18
N PHE A 83 18.95 -21.26 -8.05
CA PHE A 83 18.92 -19.94 -7.44
C PHE A 83 19.12 -20.00 -5.94
N THR A 84 19.65 -18.91 -5.41
CA THR A 84 19.84 -18.79 -3.96
C THR A 84 18.52 -18.53 -3.24
N TYR A 85 18.53 -18.66 -1.91
CA TYR A 85 17.51 -18.04 -1.07
C TYR A 85 17.36 -16.54 -1.42
N PRO A 86 16.12 -16.01 -1.37
CA PRO A 86 15.90 -14.61 -1.67
C PRO A 86 16.53 -13.74 -0.59
N TYR A 87 17.45 -12.85 -0.99
CA TYR A 87 18.14 -11.94 -0.09
C TYR A 87 17.37 -10.64 0.11
N PHE A 88 16.53 -10.25 -0.84
CA PHE A 88 15.73 -9.03 -0.78
C PHE A 88 14.30 -9.35 -1.22
N THR A 89 13.33 -8.74 -0.55
CA THR A 89 11.92 -8.90 -0.89
C THR A 89 11.42 -7.59 -1.46
N GLY A 90 11.34 -7.54 -2.78
CA GLY A 90 10.71 -6.44 -3.50
C GLY A 90 9.34 -6.84 -4.02
N GLY A 91 8.92 -6.23 -5.11
CA GLY A 91 7.75 -6.70 -5.82
C GLY A 91 7.21 -5.74 -6.87
N TRP A 92 6.15 -6.17 -7.51
CA TRP A 92 5.49 -5.43 -8.57
C TRP A 92 4.58 -4.37 -7.98
N SER A 93 4.58 -3.21 -8.60
CA SER A 93 3.76 -2.08 -8.20
C SER A 93 3.25 -1.33 -9.43
N ILE A 94 2.33 -0.42 -9.18
CA ILE A 94 1.84 0.52 -10.16
C ILE A 94 2.36 1.90 -9.78
N MET A 95 3.00 2.58 -10.72
CA MET A 95 3.24 4.01 -10.63
C MET A 95 2.16 4.74 -11.42
N SER A 96 1.52 5.73 -10.81
CA SER A 96 0.45 6.50 -11.43
C SER A 96 0.60 7.98 -11.13
N GLN A 97 -0.07 8.83 -11.93
CA GLN A 97 -0.22 10.23 -11.55
C GLN A 97 -1.13 10.33 -10.32
N VAL A 98 -0.77 11.20 -9.40
CA VAL A 98 -1.73 11.72 -8.44
C VAL A 98 -2.65 12.63 -9.23
N ASN A 99 -3.75 12.07 -9.75
CA ASN A 99 -4.83 12.79 -10.41
C ASN A 99 -5.18 14.08 -9.64
N LYS A 100 -4.68 15.21 -10.12
CA LYS A 100 -5.09 16.56 -9.68
C LYS A 100 -6.50 16.91 -10.17
N ASN A 101 -7.08 16.09 -11.04
CA ASN A 101 -8.46 16.22 -11.44
C ASN A 101 -9.32 15.88 -10.24
N SER A 102 -9.72 16.95 -9.54
CA SER A 102 -10.71 16.99 -8.48
C SER A 102 -11.76 15.91 -8.73
N ALA A 103 -11.67 14.80 -7.98
CA ALA A 103 -12.87 14.03 -7.70
C ALA A 103 -13.91 15.08 -7.32
N THR A 104 -15.00 15.18 -8.09
CA THR A 104 -16.04 16.17 -7.81
C THR A 104 -16.63 15.73 -6.49
N ILE A 105 -16.13 16.29 -5.38
CA ILE A 105 -16.55 15.89 -4.04
C ILE A 105 -18.03 16.22 -3.97
N ASN A 106 -18.85 15.18 -3.99
CA ASN A 106 -20.26 15.35 -3.77
C ASN A 106 -20.45 15.62 -2.28
N TYR A 107 -20.40 16.91 -1.90
CA TYR A 107 -20.57 17.35 -0.52
C TYR A 107 -21.87 16.81 0.09
N VAL A 108 -22.91 16.59 -0.71
CA VAL A 108 -24.17 16.00 -0.25
C VAL A 108 -23.95 14.56 0.22
N GLN A 109 -23.21 13.75 -0.55
CA GLN A 109 -22.96 12.35 -0.21
C GLN A 109 -22.11 12.19 1.06
N VAL A 110 -21.21 13.14 1.35
CA VAL A 110 -20.40 13.15 2.58
C VAL A 110 -21.29 13.28 3.83
N PHE A 111 -22.37 14.07 3.77
CA PHE A 111 -23.32 14.18 4.90
C PHE A 111 -24.20 12.94 5.07
N PHE A 112 -24.41 12.16 4.01
CA PHE A 112 -25.24 10.94 4.03
C PHE A 112 -24.44 9.65 4.20
N GLN A 113 -23.17 9.72 4.62
CA GLN A 113 -22.39 8.54 4.97
C GLN A 113 -23.01 7.83 6.20
N SER A 114 -22.95 6.49 6.21
CA SER A 114 -23.50 5.64 7.28
C SER A 114 -23.06 6.09 8.67
N ASP A 115 -21.80 6.48 8.83
CA ASP A 115 -21.21 6.80 10.13
C ASP A 115 -21.73 8.14 10.67
N VAL A 116 -21.94 9.11 9.77
CA VAL A 116 -22.53 10.41 10.11
C VAL A 116 -24.00 10.23 10.48
N VAL A 117 -24.75 9.48 9.65
CA VAL A 117 -26.18 9.23 9.87
C VAL A 117 -26.43 8.46 11.16
N THR A 118 -25.63 7.43 11.44
CA THR A 118 -25.74 6.64 12.69
C THR A 118 -25.42 7.50 13.92
N THR A 119 -24.38 8.34 13.86
CA THR A 119 -24.04 9.27 14.95
C THR A 119 -25.16 10.28 15.22
N ILE A 120 -25.77 10.83 14.17
CA ILE A 120 -26.93 11.73 14.29
C ILE A 120 -28.12 10.98 14.89
N ALA A 121 -28.42 9.77 14.43
CA ALA A 121 -29.52 8.96 14.95
C ALA A 121 -29.36 8.65 16.44
N VAL A 122 -28.16 8.24 16.87
CA VAL A 122 -27.85 8.02 18.30
C VAL A 122 -28.02 9.30 19.10
N SER A 123 -27.56 10.44 18.57
CA SER A 123 -27.71 11.74 19.23
C SER A 123 -29.18 12.11 19.44
N VAL A 124 -30.04 11.89 18.44
CA VAL A 124 -31.49 12.14 18.54
C VAL A 124 -32.15 11.23 19.57
N ILE A 125 -31.77 9.95 19.62
CA ILE A 125 -32.28 9.00 20.63
C ILE A 125 -31.87 9.48 22.03
N CYS A 126 -30.62 9.86 22.22
CA CYS A 126 -30.13 10.40 23.49
C CYS A 126 -30.85 11.70 23.88
N CYS A 127 -31.14 12.59 22.92
CA CYS A 127 -31.94 13.80 23.17
C CYS A 127 -33.31 13.44 23.74
N PHE A 128 -33.97 12.43 23.18
CA PHE A 128 -35.28 11.97 23.63
C PHE A 128 -35.23 11.44 25.07
N PHE A 129 -34.21 10.66 25.42
CA PHE A 129 -34.02 10.17 26.79
C PHE A 129 -33.73 11.31 27.78
N THR A 130 -32.84 12.23 27.43
CA THR A 130 -32.51 13.37 28.30
C THR A 130 -33.72 14.31 28.47
N ALA A 131 -34.49 14.55 27.41
CA ALA A 131 -35.73 15.31 27.48
C ALA A 131 -36.71 14.70 28.48
N HIS A 132 -36.87 13.36 28.46
CA HIS A 132 -37.71 12.65 29.44
C HIS A 132 -37.18 12.79 30.87
N LEU A 133 -35.87 12.62 31.08
CA LEU A 133 -35.24 12.71 32.40
C LEU A 133 -35.41 14.11 33.00
N ILE A 134 -35.07 15.15 32.23
CA ILE A 134 -35.16 16.54 32.68
C ILE A 134 -36.62 16.92 32.97
N TRP A 135 -37.55 16.53 32.09
CA TRP A 135 -38.98 16.76 32.32
C TRP A 135 -39.47 16.08 33.60
N LEU A 136 -39.10 14.82 33.85
CA LEU A 136 -39.57 14.06 35.01
C LEU A 136 -39.06 14.66 36.33
N ILE A 137 -37.83 15.19 36.32
CA ILE A 137 -37.22 15.84 37.48
C ILE A 137 -37.85 17.23 37.72
N GLU A 138 -37.90 18.09 36.69
CA GLU A 138 -38.27 19.50 36.82
C GLU A 138 -39.80 19.74 36.84
N ARG A 139 -40.64 18.81 36.35
CA ARG A 139 -42.12 18.95 36.41
C ARG A 139 -42.65 19.17 37.83
N THR A 140 -41.90 18.70 38.83
CA THR A 140 -42.30 18.79 40.25
C THR A 140 -42.17 20.21 40.82
N GLN A 141 -41.39 21.07 40.16
CA GLN A 141 -41.10 22.44 40.58
C GLN A 141 -41.99 23.48 39.89
N PHE A 142 -42.76 23.07 38.87
CA PHE A 142 -43.66 23.94 38.14
C PHE A 142 -44.72 24.55 39.07
N GLY A 143 -44.74 25.88 39.18
CA GLY A 143 -45.65 26.62 40.06
C GLY A 143 -45.32 26.60 41.55
N LYS A 144 -44.22 25.96 41.97
CA LYS A 144 -43.77 25.93 43.39
C LYS A 144 -42.56 26.82 43.68
N SER A 145 -41.73 27.09 42.67
CA SER A 145 -40.52 27.90 42.85
C SER A 145 -40.81 29.39 42.57
N ALA A 146 -40.38 30.26 43.48
CA ALA A 146 -40.43 31.71 43.31
C ALA A 146 -39.53 32.22 42.17
N LEU A 147 -38.62 31.37 41.66
CA LEU A 147 -37.74 31.67 40.52
C LEU A 147 -38.41 31.43 39.16
N LEU A 148 -39.62 30.89 39.12
CA LEU A 148 -40.40 30.66 37.89
C LEU A 148 -41.53 31.70 37.80
N THR A 149 -41.16 32.95 37.55
CA THR A 149 -42.11 34.08 37.45
C THR A 149 -42.85 34.06 36.11
N ASN A 150 -42.24 33.48 35.08
CA ASN A 150 -42.82 33.36 33.74
C ASN A 150 -43.12 31.88 33.41
N PRO A 151 -44.35 31.52 32.99
CA PRO A 151 -44.70 30.14 32.63
C PRO A 151 -43.80 29.53 31.54
N LYS A 152 -43.16 30.38 30.73
CA LYS A 152 -42.25 29.97 29.65
C LYS A 152 -40.93 29.38 30.15
N GLU A 153 -40.47 29.79 31.34
CA GLU A 153 -39.18 29.39 31.91
C GLU A 153 -39.22 27.99 32.54
N GLY A 154 -40.40 27.51 32.92
CA GLY A 154 -40.62 26.19 33.51
C GLY A 154 -40.98 25.12 32.48
N PHE A 155 -40.88 23.85 32.89
CA PHE A 155 -41.32 22.71 32.10
C PHE A 155 -42.80 22.41 32.38
N ASN A 156 -43.65 22.40 31.35
CA ASN A 156 -45.09 22.19 31.50
C ASN A 156 -45.39 20.80 32.13
N PRO A 157 -46.29 20.71 33.13
CA PRO A 157 -46.64 19.44 33.78
C PRO A 157 -47.42 18.47 32.88
N LYS A 158 -48.07 18.96 31.82
CA LYS A 158 -48.72 18.10 30.82
C LYS A 158 -47.65 17.32 30.05
N TYR A 159 -47.83 16.00 29.93
CA TYR A 159 -46.81 15.10 29.37
C TYR A 159 -46.34 15.51 27.97
N LEU A 160 -47.26 15.72 27.02
CA LEU A 160 -46.91 16.06 25.63
C LEU A 160 -46.25 17.44 25.52
N ASP A 161 -46.76 18.44 26.23
CA ASP A 161 -46.22 19.80 26.19
C ASP A 161 -44.84 19.88 26.87
N GLY A 162 -44.67 19.20 28.00
CA GLY A 162 -43.41 19.16 28.74
C GLY A 162 -42.33 18.34 28.04
N LEU A 163 -42.70 17.27 27.33
CA LEU A 163 -41.77 16.54 26.48
C LEU A 163 -41.31 17.37 25.28
N ARG A 164 -42.20 18.14 24.66
CA ARG A 164 -41.84 19.07 23.59
C ARG A 164 -40.84 20.12 24.08
N ASP A 165 -41.09 20.69 25.26
CA ASP A 165 -40.17 21.62 25.93
C ASP A 165 -38.82 20.96 26.25
N GLY A 166 -38.84 19.74 26.76
CA GLY A 166 -37.65 18.94 27.04
C GLY A 166 -36.83 18.63 25.78
N MET A 167 -37.50 18.28 24.68
CA MET A 167 -36.86 17.96 23.40
C MET A 167 -36.25 19.22 22.78
N TRP A 168 -36.94 20.36 22.83
CA TRP A 168 -36.41 21.66 22.41
C TRP A 168 -35.15 22.03 23.21
N PHE A 169 -35.23 21.90 24.54
CA PHE A 169 -34.11 22.15 25.44
C PHE A 169 -32.91 21.24 25.15
N ALA A 170 -33.14 19.92 25.07
CA ALA A 170 -32.08 18.95 24.85
C ALA A 170 -31.40 19.15 23.49
N SER A 171 -32.19 19.43 22.44
CA SER A 171 -31.70 19.68 21.07
C SER A 171 -30.86 20.96 20.98
N ASN A 172 -31.29 22.06 21.60
CA ASN A 172 -30.50 23.29 21.61
C ASN A 172 -29.23 23.16 22.45
N THR A 173 -29.27 22.39 23.53
CA THR A 173 -28.10 22.18 24.40
C THR A 173 -27.03 21.34 23.69
N ILE A 174 -27.42 20.28 22.96
CA ILE A 174 -26.48 19.46 22.19
C ILE A 174 -25.87 20.23 21.02
N LEU A 175 -26.66 21.07 20.33
CA LEU A 175 -26.21 21.81 19.15
C LEU A 175 -25.31 23.00 19.50
N ASN A 176 -25.62 23.74 20.57
CA ASN A 176 -24.85 24.93 20.95
C ASN A 176 -23.73 24.64 21.95
N GLY A 177 -23.75 23.48 22.61
CA GLY A 177 -22.78 23.14 23.67
C GLY A 177 -22.92 23.99 24.94
N ILE A 178 -24.04 24.72 25.08
CA ILE A 178 -24.36 25.55 26.25
C ILE A 178 -25.79 25.31 26.70
N VAL A 179 -26.03 25.55 28.00
CA VAL A 179 -27.37 25.43 28.59
C VAL A 179 -28.29 26.52 28.02
N CYS A 180 -29.44 26.11 27.50
CA CYS A 180 -30.42 27.01 26.92
C CYS A 180 -30.96 28.02 27.96
N PRO A 181 -30.83 29.34 27.76
CA PRO A 181 -31.24 30.34 28.76
C PRO A 181 -32.77 30.47 28.90
N GLU A 182 -33.54 29.97 27.94
CA GLU A 182 -35.01 30.03 27.93
C GLU A 182 -35.66 29.13 28.99
N LYS A 183 -34.97 28.10 29.48
CA LYS A 183 -35.50 27.15 30.48
C LYS A 183 -34.60 27.14 31.70
N THR A 184 -35.18 27.35 32.87
CA THR A 184 -34.44 27.37 34.14
C THR A 184 -34.49 26.01 34.82
N ILE A 185 -33.32 25.56 35.29
CA ILE A 185 -33.15 24.27 35.98
C ILE A 185 -32.85 24.53 37.44
N ILE A 186 -33.78 24.09 38.28
CA ILE A 186 -33.82 24.49 39.70
C ILE A 186 -33.25 23.37 40.56
N THR A 187 -33.57 22.11 40.22
CA THR A 187 -33.18 20.98 41.04
C THR A 187 -31.69 20.67 40.91
N THR A 188 -31.05 20.25 42.01
CA THR A 188 -29.63 19.87 42.03
C THR A 188 -29.36 18.68 41.11
N LEU A 189 -30.29 17.73 41.05
CA LEU A 189 -30.21 16.57 40.17
C LEU A 189 -30.38 16.96 38.68
N GLY A 190 -31.32 17.86 38.36
CA GLY A 190 -31.50 18.39 37.01
C GLY A 190 -30.27 19.14 36.52
N ARG A 191 -29.61 19.91 37.40
CA ARG A 191 -28.33 20.57 37.10
C ARG A 191 -27.23 19.57 36.78
N LEU A 192 -27.10 18.49 37.57
CA LEU A 192 -26.10 17.45 37.33
C LEU A 192 -26.33 16.75 35.97
N VAL A 193 -27.58 16.32 35.70
CA VAL A 193 -27.95 15.70 34.42
C VAL A 193 -27.67 16.63 33.25
N THR A 194 -28.00 17.91 33.39
CA THR A 194 -27.77 18.91 32.34
C THR A 194 -26.29 19.19 32.11
N SER A 195 -25.48 19.22 33.16
CA SER A 195 -24.02 19.36 33.01
C SER A 195 -23.42 18.19 32.23
N PHE A 196 -23.82 16.94 32.55
CA PHE A 196 -23.38 15.77 31.79
C PHE A 196 -23.89 15.80 30.35
N TRP A 197 -25.14 16.23 30.14
CA TRP A 197 -25.71 16.37 28.80
C TRP A 197 -24.97 17.41 27.96
N THR A 198 -24.61 18.54 28.56
CA THR A 198 -23.86 19.62 27.89
C THR A 198 -22.47 19.12 27.51
N LEU A 199 -21.78 18.41 28.41
CA LEU A 199 -20.48 17.79 28.12
C LEU A 199 -20.59 16.77 26.98
N PHE A 200 -21.62 15.91 27.02
CA PHE A 200 -21.90 14.96 25.95
C PHE A 200 -22.12 15.67 24.60
N GLY A 201 -22.85 16.79 24.58
CA GLY A 201 -23.10 17.53 23.34
C GLY A 201 -21.86 18.17 22.74
N ILE A 202 -20.96 18.70 23.58
CA ILE A 202 -19.66 19.20 23.13
C ILE A 202 -18.83 18.06 22.51
N LEU A 203 -18.82 16.87 23.14
CA LEU A 203 -18.11 15.71 22.60
C LEU A 203 -18.75 15.19 21.31
N ALA A 204 -20.08 15.14 21.23
CA ALA A 204 -20.81 14.67 20.05
C ALA A 204 -20.58 15.58 18.83
N THR A 205 -20.65 16.90 19.01
CA THR A 205 -20.37 17.87 17.94
C THR A 205 -18.92 17.84 17.49
N ALA A 206 -17.97 17.69 18.42
CA ALA A 206 -16.56 17.50 18.10
C ALA A 206 -16.32 16.20 17.31
N TYR A 207 -16.98 15.11 17.70
CA TYR A 207 -16.88 13.81 17.01
C TYR A 207 -17.46 13.86 15.59
N ILE A 208 -18.64 14.46 15.39
CA ILE A 208 -19.22 14.66 14.04
C ILE A 208 -18.27 15.48 13.17
N THR A 209 -17.70 16.56 13.70
CA THR A 209 -16.72 17.39 12.98
C THR A 209 -15.46 16.60 12.62
N SER A 210 -14.98 15.73 13.53
CA SER A 210 -13.83 14.84 13.30
C SER A 210 -14.11 13.82 12.19
N ILE A 211 -15.29 13.20 12.16
CA ILE A 211 -15.70 12.28 11.09
C ILE A 211 -15.75 13.01 9.76
N LEU A 212 -16.41 14.17 9.71
CA LEU A 212 -16.51 14.97 8.49
C LEU A 212 -15.13 15.37 7.97
N SER A 213 -14.25 15.85 8.84
CA SER A 213 -12.87 16.18 8.46
C SER A 213 -12.10 14.98 7.95
N SER A 214 -12.20 13.82 8.61
CA SER A 214 -11.50 12.59 8.20
C SER A 214 -12.02 12.06 6.87
N THR A 215 -13.33 12.15 6.65
CA THR A 215 -14.00 11.74 5.40
C THR A 215 -13.60 12.66 4.25
N LEU A 216 -13.50 13.97 4.49
CA LEU A 216 -13.02 14.90 3.47
C LEU A 216 -11.55 14.64 3.13
N THR A 217 -10.69 14.42 4.12
CA THR A 217 -9.27 14.09 3.89
C THR A 217 -9.13 12.79 3.10
N THR A 218 -9.85 11.74 3.49
CA THR A 218 -9.79 10.44 2.79
C THR A 218 -10.35 10.54 1.38
N ASN A 219 -11.48 11.21 1.13
CA ASN A 219 -12.00 11.36 -0.23
C ASN A 219 -11.09 12.17 -1.16
N ASN A 220 -10.38 13.18 -0.63
CA ASN A 220 -9.35 13.89 -1.38
C ASN A 220 -8.16 13.00 -1.75
N LEU A 221 -7.84 12.01 -0.91
CA LEU A 221 -6.76 11.05 -1.18
C LEU A 221 -7.26 9.92 -2.08
N SER A 222 -8.31 9.19 -1.70
CA SER A 222 -8.79 7.98 -2.39
C SER A 222 -9.33 8.22 -3.80
N GLY A 223 -9.88 9.40 -4.11
CA GLY A 223 -10.41 9.69 -5.46
C GLY A 223 -9.35 9.76 -6.56
N SER A 224 -8.06 9.75 -6.20
CA SER A 224 -6.95 9.99 -7.10
C SER A 224 -5.93 8.84 -7.16
N LEU A 225 -6.04 7.82 -6.29
CA LEU A 225 -4.95 6.87 -6.08
C LEU A 225 -5.29 5.49 -6.66
N LEU A 226 -4.43 5.03 -7.56
CA LEU A 226 -4.46 3.68 -8.09
C LEU A 226 -3.59 2.80 -7.17
N LEU A 227 -4.23 2.12 -6.21
CA LEU A 227 -3.53 1.39 -5.15
C LEU A 227 -3.57 -0.12 -5.36
N THR A 228 -4.56 -0.63 -6.07
CA THR A 228 -4.78 -2.05 -6.31
C THR A 228 -4.77 -2.39 -7.80
N ALA A 229 -4.58 -3.67 -8.11
CA ALA A 229 -4.64 -4.15 -9.49
C ALA A 229 -6.03 -3.96 -10.13
N GLN A 230 -7.10 -3.93 -9.33
CA GLN A 230 -8.45 -3.70 -9.84
C GLN A 230 -8.68 -2.23 -10.25
N ASP A 231 -7.98 -1.30 -9.60
CA ASP A 231 -8.14 0.14 -9.86
C ASP A 231 -7.66 0.53 -11.27
N ILE A 232 -6.76 -0.25 -11.85
CA ILE A 232 -6.27 -0.05 -13.23
C ILE A 232 -7.15 -0.70 -14.30
N ALA A 233 -8.22 -1.41 -13.91
CA ALA A 233 -9.14 -2.01 -14.88
C ALA A 233 -9.76 -0.93 -15.79
N GLY A 234 -9.62 -1.11 -17.10
CA GLY A 234 -10.08 -0.17 -18.12
C GLY A 234 -9.13 0.99 -18.42
N LEU A 235 -8.00 1.10 -17.72
CA LEU A 235 -7.00 2.14 -17.92
C LEU A 235 -5.92 1.75 -18.93
N THR A 236 -5.23 2.75 -19.47
CA THR A 236 -4.02 2.61 -20.28
C THR A 236 -2.80 2.48 -19.39
N VAL A 237 -2.19 1.29 -19.39
CA VAL A 237 -1.05 0.92 -18.55
C VAL A 237 0.17 0.68 -19.43
N CYS A 238 1.26 1.38 -19.16
CA CYS A 238 2.54 1.15 -19.82
C CYS A 238 3.32 0.05 -19.09
N MET A 239 3.91 -0.87 -19.84
CA MET A 239 4.69 -2.00 -19.32
C MET A 239 5.89 -2.26 -20.22
N GLN A 240 6.91 -2.90 -19.65
CA GLN A 240 8.00 -3.42 -20.46
C GLN A 240 7.52 -4.62 -21.29
N HIS A 241 7.92 -4.64 -22.57
CA HIS A 241 7.68 -5.77 -23.47
C HIS A 241 8.36 -7.05 -22.96
N GLY A 242 7.74 -8.20 -23.20
CA GLY A 242 8.24 -9.50 -22.73
C GLY A 242 7.78 -9.81 -21.31
N PHE A 243 8.72 -9.98 -20.38
CA PHE A 243 8.43 -10.56 -19.07
C PHE A 243 7.41 -9.75 -18.24
N GLY A 244 7.53 -8.42 -18.17
CA GLY A 244 6.60 -7.58 -17.40
C GLY A 244 5.14 -7.72 -17.88
N SER A 245 4.93 -7.69 -19.20
CA SER A 245 3.61 -7.87 -19.81
C SER A 245 3.03 -9.28 -19.62
N ALA A 246 3.87 -10.32 -19.74
CA ALA A 246 3.46 -11.70 -19.53
C ALA A 246 3.14 -11.98 -18.06
N PHE A 247 3.96 -11.45 -17.14
CA PHE A 247 3.76 -11.56 -15.71
C PHE A 247 2.42 -10.92 -15.31
N PHE A 248 2.13 -9.71 -15.79
CA PHE A 248 0.85 -9.05 -15.52
C PHE A 248 -0.35 -9.90 -15.97
N ALA A 249 -0.31 -10.41 -17.20
CA ALA A 249 -1.38 -11.22 -17.77
C ALA A 249 -1.62 -12.54 -16.99
N ASN A 250 -0.54 -13.17 -16.51
CA ASN A 250 -0.61 -14.42 -15.76
C ASN A 250 -1.06 -14.20 -14.30
N GLN A 251 -0.55 -13.16 -13.65
CA GLN A 251 -0.80 -12.89 -12.23
C GLN A 251 -2.17 -12.25 -11.98
N PHE A 252 -2.68 -11.48 -12.94
CA PHE A 252 -3.95 -10.75 -12.82
C PHE A 252 -4.92 -11.11 -13.96
N PRO A 253 -5.33 -12.39 -14.08
CA PRO A 253 -6.23 -12.81 -15.15
C PRO A 253 -7.61 -12.14 -14.98
N GLY A 254 -8.11 -11.55 -16.06
CA GLY A 254 -9.44 -10.91 -16.08
C GLY A 254 -9.45 -9.39 -15.83
N ILE A 255 -8.29 -8.78 -15.53
CA ILE A 255 -8.17 -7.32 -15.47
C ILE A 255 -7.92 -6.80 -16.89
N GLY A 256 -8.97 -6.26 -17.53
CA GLY A 256 -8.88 -5.70 -18.86
C GLY A 256 -8.17 -4.34 -18.83
N VAL A 257 -6.93 -4.27 -19.33
CA VAL A 257 -6.15 -3.03 -19.43
C VAL A 257 -5.74 -2.77 -20.88
N GLN A 258 -5.63 -1.50 -21.27
CA GLN A 258 -5.03 -1.13 -22.55
C GLN A 258 -3.51 -1.07 -22.38
N GLN A 259 -2.79 -2.06 -22.91
CA GLN A 259 -1.34 -2.18 -22.70
C GLN A 259 -0.57 -1.33 -23.72
N VAL A 260 0.36 -0.50 -23.24
CA VAL A 260 1.38 0.16 -24.05
C VAL A 260 2.71 -0.53 -23.73
N LEU A 261 3.25 -1.26 -24.69
CA LEU A 261 4.47 -2.04 -24.50
C LEU A 261 5.68 -1.30 -25.05
N LEU A 262 6.67 -1.03 -24.21
CA LEU A 262 7.93 -0.41 -24.60
C LEU A 262 9.12 -1.34 -24.33
N PRO A 263 10.25 -1.18 -25.04
CA PRO A 263 11.44 -2.01 -24.83
C PRO A 263 12.02 -1.87 -23.41
N THR A 264 11.95 -0.66 -22.84
CA THR A 264 12.41 -0.37 -21.48
C THR A 264 11.30 0.27 -20.67
N VAL A 265 11.27 -0.02 -19.37
CA VAL A 265 10.29 0.59 -18.47
C VAL A 265 10.59 2.06 -18.15
N PHE A 266 11.86 2.47 -18.26
CA PHE A 266 12.23 3.87 -18.10
C PHE A 266 11.60 4.77 -19.16
N ASP A 267 11.31 4.24 -20.35
CA ASP A 267 10.58 4.97 -21.39
C ASP A 267 9.10 5.18 -21.04
N CYS A 268 8.53 4.37 -20.14
CA CYS A 268 7.15 4.53 -19.65
C CYS A 268 7.02 5.69 -18.66
N TYR A 269 8.07 6.02 -17.90
CA TYR A 269 7.99 7.03 -16.83
C TYR A 269 7.70 8.45 -17.35
N PRO A 270 8.30 8.93 -18.45
CA PRO A 270 7.91 10.19 -19.08
C PRO A 270 6.46 10.19 -19.59
N LEU A 271 5.95 9.05 -20.08
CA LEU A 271 4.58 8.95 -20.60
C LEU A 271 3.54 9.11 -19.48
N VAL A 272 3.79 8.51 -18.31
CA VAL A 272 2.90 8.70 -17.16
C VAL A 272 3.05 10.10 -16.59
N ASN A 273 4.24 10.69 -16.62
CA ASN A 273 4.42 12.07 -16.17
C ASN A 273 3.68 13.09 -17.08
N ASN A 274 3.62 12.82 -18.38
CA ASN A 274 2.90 13.65 -19.35
C ASN A 274 1.40 13.33 -19.46
N GLY A 275 0.90 12.31 -18.75
CA GLY A 275 -0.50 11.87 -18.78
C GLY A 275 -0.91 11.16 -20.08
N SER A 276 0.05 10.73 -20.90
CA SER A 276 -0.21 9.93 -22.12
C SER A 276 -0.61 8.50 -21.78
N VAL A 277 -0.14 8.00 -20.64
CA VAL A 277 -0.60 6.75 -20.01
C VAL A 277 -1.02 7.07 -18.57
N GLN A 278 -1.97 6.32 -18.04
CA GLN A 278 -2.54 6.58 -16.71
C GLN A 278 -1.74 5.89 -15.60
N ALA A 279 -1.08 4.79 -15.93
CA ALA A 279 -0.28 4.00 -15.01
C ALA A 279 0.91 3.34 -15.72
N VAL A 280 1.96 3.03 -14.95
CA VAL A 280 3.08 2.18 -15.34
C VAL A 280 3.10 1.01 -14.38
N PHE A 281 3.12 -0.22 -14.92
CA PHE A 281 3.26 -1.42 -14.10
C PHE A 281 4.69 -1.95 -14.25
N ASP A 282 5.39 -2.05 -13.11
CA ASP A 282 6.80 -2.38 -13.05
C ASP A 282 7.20 -2.87 -11.66
N VAL A 283 8.43 -3.36 -11.56
CA VAL A 283 9.15 -3.62 -10.32
C VAL A 283 9.30 -2.31 -9.53
N ARG A 284 8.86 -2.33 -8.27
CA ARG A 284 8.75 -1.15 -7.40
C ARG A 284 10.05 -0.39 -7.26
N GLU A 285 11.15 -1.10 -7.22
CA GLU A 285 12.49 -0.56 -7.02
C GLU A 285 12.90 0.35 -8.17
N GLN A 286 12.55 0.00 -9.41
CA GLN A 286 12.81 0.87 -10.58
C GLN A 286 12.03 2.18 -10.47
N SER A 287 10.78 2.13 -10.01
CA SER A 287 10.00 3.34 -9.75
C SER A 287 10.63 4.17 -8.63
N ILE A 288 11.14 3.54 -7.56
CA ILE A 288 11.84 4.25 -6.47
C ILE A 288 13.10 4.97 -6.98
N THR A 289 13.90 4.35 -7.84
CA THR A 289 15.09 5.01 -8.40
C THR A 289 14.72 6.25 -9.22
N TRP A 290 13.62 6.18 -9.97
CA TRP A 290 13.08 7.34 -10.69
C TRP A 290 12.64 8.48 -9.74
N PHE A 291 12.05 8.13 -8.59
CA PHE A 291 11.72 9.10 -7.54
C PHE A 291 12.97 9.74 -6.93
N GLN A 292 13.99 8.94 -6.63
CA GLN A 292 15.26 9.42 -6.06
C GLN A 292 16.00 10.37 -7.01
N ALA A 293 15.83 10.18 -8.33
CA ALA A 293 16.36 11.09 -9.35
C ALA A 293 15.63 12.46 -9.41
N GLY A 294 14.54 12.65 -8.66
CA GLY A 294 13.76 13.89 -8.63
C GLY A 294 12.77 14.06 -9.79
N ASN A 295 12.60 13.03 -10.63
CA ASN A 295 11.78 13.10 -11.85
C ASN A 295 10.32 12.65 -11.64
N ALA A 296 9.89 12.44 -10.39
CA ALA A 296 8.58 11.87 -10.05
C ALA A 296 7.59 12.89 -9.45
N SER A 297 7.73 14.17 -9.78
CA SER A 297 6.86 15.21 -9.24
C SER A 297 5.39 14.96 -9.60
N GLY A 298 4.53 14.74 -8.60
CA GLY A 298 3.11 14.48 -8.83
C GLY A 298 2.77 13.06 -9.24
N LEU A 299 3.72 12.13 -9.12
CA LEU A 299 3.48 10.69 -9.25
C LEU A 299 3.35 10.04 -7.86
N MET A 300 2.72 8.88 -7.82
CA MET A 300 2.68 8.01 -6.65
C MET A 300 2.97 6.56 -7.05
N ILE A 301 3.64 5.83 -6.15
CA ILE A 301 3.85 4.38 -6.24
C ILE A 301 2.83 3.69 -5.33
N SER A 302 2.13 2.69 -5.85
CA SER A 302 1.20 1.86 -5.09
C SER A 302 1.91 1.01 -4.03
N LEU A 303 1.14 0.32 -3.20
CA LEU A 303 1.67 -0.80 -2.44
C LEU A 303 2.15 -1.91 -3.40
N VAL A 304 3.01 -2.80 -2.91
CA VAL A 304 3.40 -4.01 -3.64
C VAL A 304 2.15 -4.86 -3.89
N LEU A 305 1.85 -5.11 -5.16
CA LEU A 305 0.71 -5.89 -5.62
C LEU A 305 1.02 -7.38 -5.66
N ALA A 306 2.25 -7.72 -6.06
CA ALA A 306 2.76 -9.07 -6.08
C ALA A 306 4.19 -9.04 -5.54
N ALA A 307 4.40 -9.69 -4.39
CA ALA A 307 5.72 -9.78 -3.79
C ALA A 307 6.65 -10.61 -4.69
N GLN A 308 7.90 -10.18 -4.77
CA GLN A 308 8.93 -10.89 -5.51
C GLN A 308 10.21 -10.96 -4.69
N GLY A 309 10.71 -12.18 -4.48
CA GLY A 309 12.03 -12.38 -3.91
C GLY A 309 13.11 -12.06 -4.94
N TYR A 310 14.25 -11.56 -4.50
CA TYR A 310 15.42 -11.32 -5.33
C TYR A 310 16.47 -12.35 -4.94
N GLY A 311 16.92 -13.14 -5.92
CA GLY A 311 17.88 -14.21 -5.73
C GLY A 311 19.06 -14.07 -6.69
N MET A 312 20.15 -14.77 -6.39
CA MET A 312 21.26 -14.91 -7.32
C MET A 312 21.08 -16.18 -8.15
N MET A 313 21.47 -16.10 -9.41
CA MET A 313 21.42 -17.19 -10.38
C MET A 313 22.75 -17.94 -10.40
N MET A 314 22.71 -19.27 -10.41
CA MET A 314 23.89 -20.13 -10.48
C MET A 314 23.61 -21.42 -11.29
N PRO A 315 24.65 -22.15 -11.72
CA PRO A 315 24.47 -23.47 -12.30
C PRO A 315 23.81 -24.44 -11.31
N LYS A 316 22.99 -25.38 -11.81
CA LYS A 316 22.43 -26.45 -10.98
C LYS A 316 23.52 -27.29 -10.30
N LYS A 317 23.40 -27.51 -8.99
CA LYS A 317 24.38 -28.21 -8.15
C LYS A 317 25.76 -27.56 -8.16
N TRP A 318 25.81 -26.24 -8.07
CA TRP A 318 27.08 -25.55 -7.96
C TRP A 318 27.77 -25.91 -6.64
N VAL A 319 29.08 -26.17 -6.66
CA VAL A 319 29.85 -26.65 -5.48
C VAL A 319 29.73 -25.71 -4.27
N TYR A 320 29.46 -24.44 -4.53
CA TYR A 320 29.39 -23.36 -3.54
C TYR A 320 27.96 -22.93 -3.19
N GLU A 321 26.94 -23.63 -3.71
CA GLU A 321 25.53 -23.33 -3.49
C GLU A 321 25.17 -23.29 -2.00
N ASP A 322 25.53 -24.34 -1.25
CA ASP A 322 25.26 -24.43 0.19
C ASP A 322 25.91 -23.28 0.97
N HIS A 323 27.17 -22.96 0.65
CA HIS A 323 27.90 -21.87 1.29
C HIS A 323 27.28 -20.50 1.00
N LEU A 324 26.82 -20.29 -0.22
CA LEU A 324 26.18 -19.04 -0.64
C LEU A 324 24.82 -18.88 0.04
N ASN A 325 24.02 -19.94 0.06
CA ASN A 325 22.73 -19.99 0.73
C ASN A 325 22.86 -19.79 2.24
N GLU A 326 23.79 -20.46 2.90
CA GLU A 326 24.08 -20.28 4.32
C GLU A 326 24.52 -18.84 4.62
N ALA A 327 25.39 -18.25 3.79
CA ALA A 327 25.82 -16.86 3.96
C ALA A 327 24.65 -15.85 3.82
N ILE A 328 23.73 -16.08 2.88
CA ILE A 328 22.53 -15.25 2.72
C ILE A 328 21.60 -15.40 3.92
N LEU A 329 21.40 -16.63 4.40
CA LEU A 329 20.57 -16.90 5.58
C LEU A 329 21.19 -16.27 6.83
N ILE A 330 22.50 -16.38 7.04
CA ILE A 330 23.20 -15.69 8.13
C ILE A 330 23.01 -14.18 7.99
N TRP A 331 23.18 -13.59 6.80
CA TRP A 331 23.01 -12.15 6.63
C TRP A 331 21.59 -11.67 6.94
N THR A 332 20.58 -12.37 6.41
CA THR A 332 19.16 -12.01 6.61
C THR A 332 18.68 -12.24 8.05
N THR A 333 19.21 -13.25 8.74
CA THR A 333 18.85 -13.55 10.14
C THR A 333 19.69 -12.82 11.18
N ALA A 334 20.94 -12.44 10.86
CA ALA A 334 21.83 -11.71 11.77
C ALA A 334 21.37 -10.28 12.05
N ASP A 335 20.52 -9.69 11.21
CA ASP A 335 19.84 -8.42 11.50
C ASP A 335 18.82 -8.54 12.65
N ALA A 336 18.44 -9.77 13.05
CA ALA A 336 17.50 -9.99 14.14
C ALA A 336 18.15 -10.32 15.49
N ASN A 337 19.32 -10.96 15.55
CA ASN A 337 20.09 -11.17 16.80
C ASN A 337 21.34 -12.05 16.58
N TYR A 338 22.49 -11.55 17.05
CA TYR A 338 23.74 -12.26 17.39
C TYR A 338 24.81 -12.60 16.34
N SER A 339 26.02 -12.28 16.83
CA SER A 339 27.39 -12.57 16.42
C SER A 339 27.76 -14.07 16.42
N GLY A 340 28.40 -14.52 15.34
CA GLY A 340 29.13 -15.80 15.30
C GLY A 340 29.57 -16.18 13.88
N LEU A 341 30.81 -15.82 13.51
CA LEU A 341 31.38 -16.13 12.19
C LEU A 341 32.09 -17.49 12.20
N CYS A 342 31.62 -18.43 11.37
CA CYS A 342 32.42 -19.55 10.90
C CYS A 342 33.09 -19.19 9.56
N ARG A 343 34.38 -19.53 9.43
CA ARG A 343 35.29 -19.11 8.36
C ARG A 343 35.36 -20.21 7.29
N VAL A 344 34.99 -19.90 6.04
CA VAL A 344 35.20 -20.79 4.88
C VAL A 344 35.87 -19.99 3.75
N THR A 345 37.08 -20.40 3.39
CA THR A 345 37.89 -19.81 2.30
C THR A 345 37.68 -20.56 1.00
N THR A 346 37.30 -19.89 -0.11
CA THR A 346 37.78 -20.17 -1.49
C THR A 346 37.26 -19.16 -2.53
N GLN A 347 37.94 -19.02 -3.66
CA GLN A 347 37.78 -18.02 -4.73
C GLN A 347 36.50 -18.20 -5.60
N SER A 348 35.78 -17.12 -5.95
CA SER A 348 34.68 -17.16 -6.96
C SER A 348 34.46 -15.81 -7.67
N ARG A 349 34.14 -15.79 -8.98
CA ARG A 349 33.89 -14.57 -9.78
C ARG A 349 32.39 -14.25 -9.86
N VAL A 350 31.99 -12.99 -9.72
CA VAL A 350 30.58 -12.57 -9.54
C VAL A 350 30.22 -11.50 -10.57
N VAL A 351 29.16 -11.66 -11.34
CA VAL A 351 28.77 -10.71 -12.40
C VAL A 351 27.41 -10.11 -12.08
N ILE A 352 27.27 -8.80 -12.31
CA ILE A 352 26.13 -7.99 -11.86
C ILE A 352 25.44 -7.40 -13.09
N ASP A 353 24.12 -7.46 -13.12
CA ASP A 353 23.31 -6.68 -14.07
C ASP A 353 23.26 -5.20 -13.63
N ARG A 354 23.45 -4.26 -14.59
CA ARG A 354 23.46 -2.79 -14.34
C ARG A 354 22.23 -2.29 -13.58
N LEU A 355 21.10 -2.98 -13.68
CA LEU A 355 19.86 -2.63 -12.98
C LEU A 355 19.85 -2.99 -11.49
N ALA A 356 20.76 -3.85 -11.02
CA ALA A 356 20.86 -4.26 -9.63
C ALA A 356 21.75 -3.33 -8.76
N PHE A 357 22.43 -2.34 -9.37
CA PHE A 357 23.38 -1.47 -8.65
C PHE A 357 22.73 -0.26 -7.98
N LEU A 358 21.47 0.05 -8.28
CA LEU A 358 20.74 1.19 -7.69
C LEU A 358 19.99 0.83 -6.40
N LEU A 359 20.25 -0.35 -5.81
CA LEU A 359 19.73 -0.79 -4.51
C LEU A 359 20.85 -1.07 -3.50
#